data_AF-A0A7S0J9L8-F1
#
_entry.id   AF-A0A7S0J9L8-F1
#
_cell.length_a   1.000
_cell.length_b   1.000
_cell.length_c   1.000
_cell.angle_alpha   90.00
_cell.angle_beta   90.00
_cell.angle_gamma   90.00
#
_symmetry.space_group_name_H-M   'P 1'
#
loop_
_entity.id
_entity.type
_entity.pdbx_description
1 polymer ?
#
loop_
_entity_poly.entity_id
_entity_poly.type
_entity_poly.pdbx_seq_one_letter_code
_entity_poly.pdbx_strand_id
1 'polypeptide(L)'
;MLDVDVTRRLVCEPRSRAVPSATLERSAAVCARFGQRFVWSEHHLKAEELEPLRQRGDKLMDAVLSTYAPRPADDVLLVLRRAARDDAGSLAASALEEICAPPAWVDWAMVARGQDVFCRWAPLAGVVLFNVSLVGGFSAPLITRVLAQTGYLVGDGRAVLKRLFDTGRLLL
;
A
#
# COMPACT_ATOMS: atom_id res chain seq x y z
N MET A 1 8.56 21.91 -0.55
CA MET A 1 7.43 22.57 -1.24
C MET A 1 7.45 22.02 -2.65
N LEU A 2 6.56 21.08 -2.97
CA LEU A 2 6.45 20.51 -4.32
C LEU A 2 5.79 21.57 -5.20
N ASP A 3 6.52 22.05 -6.21
CA ASP A 3 6.04 23.02 -7.18
C ASP A 3 5.14 22.29 -8.20
N VAL A 4 3.89 22.06 -7.80
CA VAL A 4 2.88 21.39 -8.63
C VAL A 4 2.08 22.48 -9.34
N ASP A 5 2.35 22.66 -10.64
CA ASP A 5 1.56 23.55 -11.49
C ASP A 5 0.16 22.95 -11.72
N VAL A 6 -0.80 23.39 -10.90
CA VAL A 6 -2.23 23.02 -10.99
C VAL A 6 -2.90 23.47 -12.29
N THR A 7 -2.28 24.40 -13.04
CA THR A 7 -2.79 24.90 -14.33
C THR A 7 -2.31 24.08 -15.51
N ARG A 8 -1.28 23.23 -15.33
CA ARG A 8 -0.79 22.32 -16.34
C ARG A 8 -1.92 21.42 -16.83
N ARG A 9 -2.22 21.49 -18.13
CA ARG A 9 -3.10 20.50 -18.77
C ARG A 9 -2.33 19.18 -18.79
N LEU A 10 -2.85 18.17 -18.10
CA LEU A 10 -2.43 16.79 -18.34
C LEU A 10 -2.83 16.48 -19.78
N VAL A 11 -1.87 16.61 -20.70
CA VAL A 11 -2.01 16.05 -22.03
C VAL A 11 -1.93 14.54 -21.84
N CYS A 12 -3.08 13.94 -21.55
CA CYS A 12 -3.26 12.52 -21.74
C CYS A 12 -3.22 12.33 -23.25
N GLU A 13 -2.04 12.17 -23.82
CA GLU A 13 -1.98 11.46 -25.10
C GLU A 13 -2.64 10.12 -24.81
N PRO A 14 -3.75 9.78 -25.47
CA PRO A 14 -4.29 8.46 -25.38
C PRO A 14 -3.25 7.56 -26.04
N ARG A 15 -2.26 7.10 -25.27
CA ARG A 15 -1.81 5.74 -25.40
C ARG A 15 -3.01 4.91 -24.97
N SER A 16 -3.92 4.79 -25.94
CA SER A 16 -4.56 3.55 -26.26
C SER A 16 -3.48 2.46 -26.13
N ARG A 17 -3.25 1.98 -24.91
CA ARG A 17 -3.42 0.55 -24.72
C ARG A 17 -4.91 0.31 -24.96
N ALA A 18 -5.34 0.40 -26.22
CA ALA A 18 -6.26 -0.59 -26.72
C ALA A 18 -5.58 -1.88 -26.30
N VAL A 19 -6.07 -2.47 -25.22
CA VAL A 19 -5.98 -3.91 -25.07
C VAL A 19 -6.52 -4.38 -26.41
N PRO A 20 -5.67 -4.89 -27.33
CA PRO A 20 -6.14 -5.20 -28.65
C PRO A 20 -7.31 -6.14 -28.41
N SER A 21 -8.48 -5.82 -28.96
CA SER A 21 -9.68 -6.63 -28.73
C SER A 21 -9.48 -8.10 -29.18
N ALA A 22 -8.38 -8.36 -29.90
CA ALA A 22 -7.89 -9.65 -30.35
C ALA A 22 -6.86 -10.34 -29.42
N THR A 23 -6.32 -9.67 -28.38
CA THR A 23 -5.41 -10.26 -27.37
C THR A 23 -6.13 -10.65 -26.08
N LEU A 24 -7.47 -10.55 -26.03
CA LEU A 24 -8.28 -11.27 -25.05
C LEU A 24 -8.34 -12.76 -25.46
N GLU A 25 -7.18 -13.40 -25.47
CA GLU A 25 -7.10 -14.84 -25.69
C GLU A 25 -7.71 -15.58 -24.49
N ARG A 26 -8.93 -16.09 -24.74
CA ARG A 26 -9.49 -17.38 -24.30
C ARG A 26 -9.63 -17.76 -22.83
N SER A 27 -9.10 -17.02 -21.85
CA SER A 27 -9.21 -17.42 -20.42
C SER A 27 -9.87 -16.39 -19.48
N ALA A 28 -10.20 -15.20 -19.95
CA ALA A 28 -10.71 -14.14 -19.08
C ALA A 28 -12.24 -14.26 -18.87
N ALA A 29 -12.66 -14.69 -17.69
CA ALA A 29 -14.07 -14.79 -17.34
C ALA A 29 -14.63 -13.39 -17.01
N VAL A 30 -15.79 -13.03 -17.56
CA VAL A 30 -16.51 -11.82 -17.16
C VAL A 30 -17.27 -12.11 -15.87
N CYS A 31 -16.91 -11.44 -14.78
CA CYS A 31 -17.54 -11.60 -13.47
C CYS A 31 -18.50 -10.43 -13.18
N ALA A 32 -19.65 -10.74 -12.58
CA ALA A 32 -20.60 -9.76 -12.09
C ALA A 32 -20.72 -9.83 -10.56
N ARG A 33 -20.30 -8.77 -9.87
CA ARG A 33 -20.34 -8.66 -8.40
C ARG A 33 -20.59 -7.20 -8.00
N PHE A 34 -21.32 -6.99 -6.91
CA PHE A 34 -21.62 -5.66 -6.36
C PHE A 34 -22.21 -4.66 -7.39
N GLY A 35 -23.05 -5.15 -8.31
CA GLY A 35 -23.63 -4.34 -9.38
C GLY A 35 -22.66 -3.93 -10.49
N GLN A 36 -21.41 -4.39 -10.45
CA GLN A 36 -20.38 -4.09 -11.44
C GLN A 36 -20.01 -5.34 -12.26
N ARG A 37 -19.60 -5.13 -13.50
CA ARG A 37 -19.10 -6.17 -14.41
C ARG A 37 -17.65 -5.87 -14.74
N PHE A 38 -16.77 -6.84 -14.53
CA PHE A 38 -15.34 -6.69 -14.81
C PHE A 38 -14.74 -7.98 -15.36
N VAL A 39 -13.61 -7.84 -16.03
CA VAL A 39 -12.88 -8.94 -16.66
C VAL A 39 -11.89 -9.52 -15.67
N TRP A 40 -12.06 -10.79 -15.31
CA TRP A 40 -11.11 -11.52 -14.48
C TRP A 40 -9.95 -12.02 -15.35
N SER A 41 -8.92 -11.20 -15.50
CA SER A 41 -7.67 -11.55 -16.19
C SER A 41 -6.80 -12.51 -15.36
N GLU A 42 -5.76 -13.07 -16.00
CA GLU A 42 -4.74 -13.94 -15.38
C GLU A 42 -4.02 -13.32 -14.17
N HIS A 43 -3.95 -11.99 -14.10
CA HIS A 43 -3.37 -11.27 -12.96
C HIS A 43 -4.27 -11.21 -11.71
N HIS A 44 -5.54 -11.62 -11.80
CA HIS A 44 -6.44 -11.64 -10.65
C HIS A 44 -6.40 -13.01 -9.97
N LEU A 45 -5.94 -13.02 -8.72
CA LEU A 45 -5.88 -14.23 -7.90
C LEU A 45 -7.22 -14.50 -7.23
N LYS A 46 -7.66 -15.76 -7.26
CA LYS A 46 -8.89 -16.19 -6.58
C LYS A 46 -8.69 -16.26 -5.07
N ALA A 47 -9.80 -16.28 -4.31
CA ALA A 47 -9.76 -16.35 -2.86
C ALA A 47 -8.99 -17.57 -2.35
N GLU A 48 -9.15 -18.72 -3.01
CA GLU A 48 -8.48 -19.98 -2.64
C GLU A 48 -6.96 -19.90 -2.86
N GLU A 49 -6.50 -19.10 -3.81
CA GLU A 49 -5.09 -18.86 -4.11
C GLU A 49 -4.47 -17.84 -3.13
N LEU A 50 -5.28 -16.92 -2.60
CA LEU A 50 -4.88 -15.92 -1.61
C LEU A 50 -4.85 -16.46 -0.18
N GLU A 51 -5.72 -17.42 0.18
CA GLU A 51 -5.82 -17.92 1.56
C GLU A 51 -4.48 -18.48 2.10
N PRO A 52 -3.66 -19.24 1.32
CA PRO A 52 -2.35 -19.68 1.77
C PRO A 52 -1.37 -18.54 2.07
N LEU A 53 -1.51 -17.38 1.41
CA LEU A 53 -0.63 -16.23 1.63
C LEU A 53 -0.84 -15.61 3.01
N ARG A 54 -1.98 -15.86 3.67
CA ARG A 54 -2.26 -15.38 5.03
C ARG A 54 -1.34 -16.01 6.08
N GLN A 55 -0.76 -17.17 5.76
CA GLN A 55 0.22 -17.85 6.61
C GLN A 55 1.67 -17.48 6.27
N ARG A 56 1.88 -16.56 5.31
CA ARG A 56 3.21 -16.07 4.93
C ARG A 56 3.41 -14.67 5.52
N GLY A 57 4.34 -14.57 6.46
CA GLY A 57 4.85 -13.31 6.98
C GLY A 57 6.10 -12.84 6.24
N ASP A 58 6.75 -11.82 6.79
CA ASP A 58 8.02 -11.28 6.32
C ASP A 58 9.17 -11.80 7.20
N LYS A 59 9.86 -12.84 6.72
CA LYS A 59 10.94 -13.50 7.47
C LYS A 59 12.11 -12.56 7.78
N LEU A 60 12.39 -11.62 6.89
CA LEU A 60 13.48 -10.66 7.07
C LEU A 60 13.13 -9.69 8.19
N MET A 61 11.90 -9.16 8.16
CA MET A 61 11.42 -8.26 9.22
C MET A 61 11.22 -8.97 10.55
N ASP A 62 10.77 -10.22 10.56
CA ASP A 62 10.69 -11.03 11.78
C ASP A 62 12.07 -11.22 12.43
N ALA A 63 13.11 -11.49 11.63
CA ALA A 63 14.48 -11.62 12.10
C ALA A 63 15.05 -10.29 12.64
N VAL A 64 14.74 -9.18 11.95
CA VAL A 64 15.10 -7.82 12.39
C VAL A 64 14.45 -7.49 13.73
N LEU A 65 13.14 -7.71 13.87
CA LEU A 65 12.43 -7.41 15.12
C LEU A 65 12.95 -8.27 16.27
N SER A 66 13.31 -9.53 16.00
CA SER A 66 13.90 -10.44 16.99
C SER A 66 15.31 -10.01 17.42
N THR A 67 16.12 -9.49 16.49
CA THR A 67 17.51 -9.11 16.75
C THR A 67 17.62 -7.77 17.47
N TYR A 68 16.86 -6.77 17.02
CA TYR A 68 16.96 -5.39 17.52
C TYR A 68 15.96 -5.08 18.64
N ALA A 69 14.94 -5.92 18.83
CA ALA A 69 13.95 -5.84 19.89
C ALA A 69 13.46 -4.40 20.19
N PRO A 70 12.94 -3.67 19.18
CA PRO A 70 12.48 -2.29 19.37
C PRO A 70 11.33 -2.23 20.37
N ARG A 71 11.28 -1.17 21.18
CA ARG A 71 10.19 -0.99 22.16
C ARG A 71 8.92 -0.52 21.45
N PRO A 72 7.75 -0.68 22.07
CA PRO A 72 6.51 -0.12 21.55
C PRO A 72 6.67 1.37 21.22
N ALA A 73 6.25 1.76 20.01
CA ALA A 73 6.35 3.11 19.43
C ALA A 73 7.76 3.59 19.03
N ASP A 74 8.81 2.77 19.14
CA ASP A 74 10.10 3.09 18.53
C ASP A 74 9.97 3.08 16.98
N ASP A 75 10.67 4.00 16.32
CA ASP A 75 10.78 4.03 14.86
C ASP A 75 11.80 2.98 14.40
N VAL A 76 11.29 1.84 13.91
CA VAL A 76 12.10 0.71 13.46
C VAL A 76 13.05 1.11 12.32
N LEU A 77 12.62 1.99 11.40
CA LEU A 77 13.48 2.43 10.31
C LEU A 77 14.68 3.23 10.84
N LEU A 78 14.46 4.05 11.85
CA LEU A 78 15.54 4.80 12.50
C LEU A 78 16.49 3.87 13.28
N VAL A 79 15.96 2.85 13.95
CA VAL A 79 16.77 1.82 14.62
C VAL A 79 17.68 1.12 13.61
N LEU A 80 17.13 0.69 12.47
CA LEU A 80 17.91 0.05 11.41
C LEU A 80 18.97 0.98 10.83
N ARG A 81 18.63 2.24 10.55
CA ARG A 81 19.58 3.23 10.02
C ARG A 81 20.74 3.51 10.97
N ARG A 82 20.51 3.44 12.29
CA ARG A 82 21.58 3.57 13.29
C ARG A 82 22.46 2.33 13.30
N ALA A 83 21.85 1.15 13.43
CA ALA A 83 22.57 -0.12 13.45
C ALA A 83 23.42 -0.36 12.18
N ALA A 84 22.90 -0.01 11.00
CA ALA A 84 23.62 -0.14 9.74
C ALA A 84 24.79 0.85 9.57
N ARG A 85 24.76 1.99 10.29
CA ARG A 85 25.91 2.92 10.33
C ARG A 85 27.05 2.37 11.17
N ASP A 86 26.70 1.69 12.26
CA ASP A 86 27.68 1.12 13.20
C ASP A 86 28.31 -0.16 12.62
N ASP A 87 27.53 -0.97 11.90
CA ASP A 87 28.00 -2.18 11.22
C ASP A 87 27.35 -2.35 9.83
N ALA A 88 28.15 -2.12 8.79
CA ALA A 88 27.73 -2.24 7.39
C ALA A 88 27.47 -3.70 6.95
N GLY A 89 27.96 -4.70 7.71
CA GLY A 89 27.68 -6.13 7.46
C GLY A 89 26.50 -6.68 8.26
N SER A 90 25.83 -5.83 9.06
CA SER A 90 24.74 -6.25 9.93
C SER A 90 23.47 -6.61 9.17
N LEU A 91 22.59 -7.36 9.83
CA LEU A 91 21.23 -7.65 9.34
C LEU A 91 20.45 -6.35 9.00
N ALA A 92 20.68 -5.27 9.76
CA ALA A 92 20.08 -3.98 9.47
C ALA A 92 20.53 -3.38 8.13
N ALA A 93 21.80 -3.54 7.76
CA ALA A 93 22.31 -3.05 6.49
C ALA A 93 21.68 -3.81 5.32
N SER A 94 21.67 -5.15 5.37
CA SER A 94 21.00 -5.97 4.35
C SER A 94 19.51 -5.68 4.25
N ALA A 95 18.82 -5.52 5.39
CA ALA A 95 17.39 -5.23 5.39
C ALA A 95 17.07 -3.86 4.79
N LEU A 96 17.89 -2.84 5.08
CA LEU A 96 17.74 -1.52 4.47
C LEU A 96 17.98 -1.54 2.97
N GLU A 97 18.96 -2.32 2.50
CA GLU A 97 19.22 -2.48 1.07
C GLU A 97 18.00 -3.09 0.36
N GLU A 98 17.43 -4.17 0.91
CA GLU A 98 16.26 -4.82 0.32
C GLU A 98 15.02 -3.91 0.31
N ILE A 99 14.73 -3.22 1.42
CA ILE A 99 13.54 -2.36 1.54
C ILE A 99 13.68 -1.07 0.70
N CYS A 100 14.89 -0.52 0.56
CA CYS A 100 15.11 0.71 -0.18
C CYS A 100 15.36 0.47 -1.68
N ALA A 101 15.58 -0.78 -2.11
CA ALA A 101 15.78 -1.10 -3.52
C ALA A 101 14.46 -1.04 -4.29
N PRO A 102 14.30 -0.11 -5.26
CA PRO A 102 13.10 -0.09 -6.08
C PRO A 102 13.06 -1.32 -7.00
N PRO A 103 11.88 -1.95 -7.19
CA PRO A 103 11.75 -3.04 -8.15
C PRO A 103 12.09 -2.61 -9.57
N ALA A 104 12.67 -3.50 -10.36
CA ALA A 104 13.13 -3.21 -11.73
C ALA A 104 12.01 -2.78 -12.70
N TRP A 105 10.76 -3.10 -12.40
CA TRP A 105 9.59 -2.74 -13.21
C TRP A 105 9.05 -1.33 -12.93
N VAL A 106 9.62 -0.60 -11.97
CA VAL A 106 9.15 0.75 -11.60
C VAL A 106 9.48 1.75 -12.69
N ASP A 107 8.45 2.39 -13.25
CA ASP A 107 8.55 3.52 -14.17
C ASP A 107 8.35 4.84 -13.40
N TRP A 108 9.46 5.54 -13.13
CA TRP A 108 9.44 6.80 -12.39
C TRP A 108 8.68 7.92 -13.10
N ALA A 109 8.60 7.91 -14.44
CA ALA A 109 7.79 8.89 -15.16
C ALA A 109 6.29 8.61 -14.96
N MET A 110 5.90 7.33 -14.83
CA MET A 110 4.53 6.97 -14.48
C MET A 110 4.19 7.32 -13.03
N VAL A 111 5.11 7.08 -12.09
CA VAL A 111 4.96 7.48 -10.69
C VAL A 111 4.78 9.00 -10.58
N ALA A 112 5.62 9.79 -11.24
CA ALA A 112 5.53 11.25 -11.25
C ALA A 112 4.18 11.74 -11.80
N ARG A 113 3.69 11.14 -12.90
CA ARG A 113 2.34 11.45 -13.42
C ARG A 113 1.24 11.08 -12.42
N GLY A 114 1.38 9.96 -11.72
CA GLY A 114 0.45 9.55 -10.67
C GLY A 114 0.41 10.54 -9.50
N GLN A 115 1.58 11.05 -9.10
CA GLN A 115 1.69 12.11 -8.09
C GLN A 115 1.02 13.40 -8.56
N ASP A 116 1.23 13.84 -9.81
CA ASP A 116 0.57 15.02 -10.36
C ASP A 116 -0.97 14.89 -10.31
N VAL A 117 -1.50 13.73 -10.70
CA VAL A 117 -2.94 13.45 -10.64
C VAL A 117 -3.42 13.45 -9.19
N PHE A 118 -2.73 12.76 -8.30
CA PHE A 118 -3.11 12.66 -6.90
C PHE A 118 -3.09 14.02 -6.22
N CYS A 119 -2.01 14.81 -6.37
CA CYS A 119 -1.89 16.15 -5.80
C CYS A 119 -2.98 17.10 -6.31
N ARG A 120 -3.30 17.05 -7.61
CA ARG A 120 -4.36 17.87 -8.20
C ARG A 120 -5.74 17.56 -7.62
N TRP A 121 -6.00 16.28 -7.32
CA TRP A 121 -7.29 15.82 -6.80
C TRP A 121 -7.25 15.49 -5.31
N ALA A 122 -6.19 15.88 -4.59
CA ALA A 122 -5.93 15.46 -3.22
C ALA A 122 -7.11 15.73 -2.26
N PRO A 123 -7.83 16.87 -2.32
CA PRO A 123 -8.99 17.08 -1.46
C PRO A 123 -10.12 16.06 -1.71
N LEU A 124 -10.43 15.78 -2.98
CA LEU A 124 -11.47 14.82 -3.35
C LEU A 124 -11.05 13.38 -3.04
N ALA A 125 -9.79 13.04 -3.37
CA ALA A 125 -9.19 11.76 -3.02
C ALA A 125 -9.25 11.53 -1.51
N GLY A 126 -8.92 12.55 -0.71
CA GLY A 126 -9.04 12.53 0.74
C GLY A 126 -10.47 12.22 1.20
N VAL A 127 -11.49 12.94 0.70
CA VAL A 127 -12.89 12.68 1.06
C VAL A 127 -13.29 11.23 0.73
N VAL A 128 -12.94 10.74 -0.45
CA VAL A 128 -13.27 9.36 -0.87
C VAL A 128 -12.53 8.33 -0.02
N LEU A 129 -11.24 8.53 0.25
CA LEU A 129 -10.43 7.60 1.04
C LEU A 129 -10.90 7.57 2.50
N PHE A 130 -11.20 8.72 3.11
CA PHE A 130 -11.72 8.79 4.48
C PHE A 130 -13.15 8.27 4.62
N ASN A 131 -14.06 8.53 3.67
CA ASN A 131 -15.46 8.14 3.83
C ASN A 131 -15.80 6.79 3.22
N VAL A 132 -15.12 6.37 2.14
CA VAL A 132 -15.43 5.12 1.45
C VAL A 132 -14.44 4.03 1.82
N SER A 133 -13.13 4.29 1.72
CA SER A 133 -12.12 3.26 1.98
C SER A 133 -12.02 2.93 3.47
N LEU A 134 -11.91 3.95 4.32
CA LEU A 134 -11.75 3.75 5.76
C LEU A 134 -13.02 3.16 6.40
N VAL A 135 -14.19 3.81 6.23
CA VAL A 135 -15.48 3.31 6.76
C VAL A 135 -15.83 1.95 6.14
N GLY A 136 -15.64 1.78 4.83
CA GLY A 136 -15.84 0.50 4.14
C GLY A 136 -14.90 -0.60 4.65
N GLY A 137 -13.64 -0.28 4.92
CA GLY A 137 -12.68 -1.21 5.50
C GLY A 137 -13.10 -1.72 6.88
N PHE A 138 -13.76 -0.87 7.69
CA PHE A 138 -14.34 -1.28 8.97
C PHE A 138 -15.58 -2.17 8.86
N SER A 139 -16.24 -2.19 7.71
CA SER A 139 -17.34 -3.12 7.48
C SER A 139 -16.86 -4.55 7.16
N ALA A 140 -15.57 -4.74 6.85
CA ALA A 140 -15.01 -6.04 6.51
C ALA A 140 -14.62 -6.84 7.78
N PRO A 141 -15.27 -7.98 8.06
CA PRO A 141 -15.11 -8.72 9.33
C PRO A 141 -13.70 -9.27 9.56
N LEU A 142 -12.96 -9.56 8.48
CA LEU A 142 -11.58 -10.05 8.59
C LEU A 142 -10.61 -8.93 8.99
N ILE A 143 -10.81 -7.71 8.49
CA ILE A 143 -9.99 -6.54 8.84
C ILE A 143 -10.23 -6.17 10.30
N THR A 144 -11.49 -6.10 10.71
CA THR A 144 -11.84 -5.77 12.10
C THR A 144 -11.35 -6.80 13.10
N ARG A 145 -11.32 -8.10 12.75
CA ARG A 145 -10.75 -9.15 13.60
C ARG A 145 -9.26 -8.92 13.87
N VAL A 146 -8.47 -8.56 12.86
CA VAL A 146 -7.03 -8.28 13.04
C VAL A 146 -6.84 -7.03 13.89
N LEU A 147 -7.61 -5.97 13.63
CA LEU A 147 -7.56 -4.73 14.42
C LEU A 147 -7.92 -4.95 15.88
N ALA A 148 -8.88 -5.84 16.16
CA ALA A 148 -9.26 -6.22 17.51
C ALA A 148 -8.16 -7.04 18.20
N GLN A 149 -7.59 -8.03 17.51
CA GLN A 149 -6.53 -8.89 18.04
C GLN A 149 -5.22 -8.13 18.31
N THR A 150 -4.89 -7.15 17.49
CA THR A 150 -3.70 -6.31 17.64
C THR A 150 -3.92 -5.11 18.58
N GLY A 151 -5.15 -4.88 19.05
CA GLY A 151 -5.50 -3.71 19.83
C GLY A 151 -5.34 -2.38 19.07
N TYR A 152 -5.22 -2.41 17.74
CA TYR A 152 -4.84 -1.25 16.94
C TYR A 152 -5.90 -0.14 16.99
N LEU A 153 -7.17 -0.50 17.11
CA LEU A 153 -8.31 0.43 17.25
C LEU A 153 -9.26 0.03 18.39
N VAL A 154 -8.70 -0.62 19.40
CA VAL A 154 -9.42 -1.03 20.61
C VAL A 154 -8.70 -0.38 21.79
N GLY A 155 -9.38 0.51 22.51
CA GLY A 155 -8.79 1.21 23.65
C GLY A 155 -9.34 2.62 23.84
N ASP A 156 -8.55 3.46 24.51
CA ASP A 156 -8.91 4.86 24.78
C ASP A 156 -9.12 5.66 23.48
N GLY A 157 -10.12 6.55 23.49
CA GLY A 157 -10.51 7.32 22.32
C GLY A 157 -9.38 8.17 21.75
N ARG A 158 -8.44 8.65 22.58
CA ARG A 158 -7.27 9.40 22.10
C ARG A 158 -6.26 8.50 21.37
N ALA A 159 -6.03 7.29 21.88
CA ALA A 159 -5.14 6.33 21.23
C ALA A 159 -5.68 5.89 19.87
N VAL A 160 -6.99 5.61 19.81
CA VAL A 160 -7.69 5.28 18.55
C VAL A 160 -7.61 6.43 17.57
N LEU A 161 -7.88 7.67 18.00
CA LEU A 161 -7.80 8.85 17.15
C LEU A 161 -6.38 9.08 16.62
N LYS A 162 -5.36 8.87 17.45
CA LYS A 162 -3.95 8.95 17.01
C LYS A 162 -3.68 7.95 15.88
N ARG A 163 -4.11 6.70 16.01
CA ARG A 163 -3.91 5.66 14.98
C ARG A 163 -4.66 5.99 13.69
N LEU A 164 -5.86 6.57 13.81
CA LEU A 164 -6.61 7.06 12.64
C LEU A 164 -5.85 8.15 11.89
N PHE A 165 -5.26 9.11 12.62
CA PHE A 165 -4.42 10.15 12.04
C PHE A 165 -3.10 9.61 11.49
N ASP A 166 -2.48 8.62 12.12
CA ASP A 166 -1.27 7.96 11.60
C ASP A 166 -1.57 7.34 10.23
N THR A 167 -2.71 6.67 10.05
CA THR A 167 -3.15 6.17 8.73
C THR A 167 -3.48 7.31 7.77
N GLY A 168 -4.13 8.38 8.24
CA GLY A 168 -4.43 9.56 7.43
C GLY A 168 -3.17 10.25 6.87
N ARG A 169 -2.04 10.19 7.59
CA ARG A 169 -0.74 10.69 7.13
C ARG A 169 -0.14 9.90 5.97
N LEU A 170 -0.62 8.69 5.67
CA LEU A 170 -0.20 7.97 4.46
C LEU A 170 -0.73 8.63 3.17
N LEU A 171 -1.67 9.56 3.28
CA LEU A 171 -2.29 10.26 2.16
C LEU A 171 -1.72 11.66 1.90
N LEU A 172 -0.89 12.19 2.80
CA LEU A 172 -0.40 13.58 2.80
C LEU A 172 1.12 13.61 2.83
#